data_AF-A0A6P6MCY6-F1
#
_entry.id   AF-A0A6P6MCY6-F1
#
_cell.length_a   1.000
_cell.length_b   1.000
_cell.length_c   1.000
_cell.angle_alpha   90.00
_cell.angle_beta   90.00
_cell.angle_gamma   90.00
#
_symmetry.space_group_name_H-M   'P 1'
#
loop_
_entity.id
_entity.type
_entity.pdbx_description
1 polymer ?
#
loop_
_entity_poly.entity_id
_entity_poly.type
_entity_poly.pdbx_seq_one_letter_code
_entity_poly.pdbx_strand_id
1 'polypeptide(L)'
;MCNTEESCAVLGSRQQAPGPLWCSDAPLPLTKIPGGRGTGRDLPHSVLHKDEKLTVTQTGSVNGAPPVLHFQYQLSERRFSCWDTVLSDDALYLEIPTGALHNGSREGLTRLLEFAEEQLKVSYVFLWLQKNRDDRLSIMKTFHYMGFEVVKPGHPLVPARPDLLFMVYSMDSSSSDEE
;
A
#
# COMPACT_ATOMS: atom_id res chain seq x y z
N MET A 1 0.09 -19.59 44.70
CA MET A 1 -0.61 -20.87 44.45
C MET A 1 -1.43 -20.64 43.17
N CYS A 2 -0.99 -20.97 41.96
CA CYS A 2 -0.07 -22.04 41.53
C CYS A 2 -0.51 -23.42 42.01
N ASN A 3 -0.81 -24.33 41.07
CA ASN A 3 -0.27 -25.70 40.95
C ASN A 3 -1.02 -26.47 39.83
N THR A 4 -0.29 -27.39 39.16
CA THR A 4 -0.74 -28.73 38.71
C THR A 4 -1.75 -28.82 37.54
N GLU A 5 -1.57 -29.62 36.46
CA GLU A 5 -0.45 -30.37 35.82
C GLU A 5 -0.96 -30.82 34.40
N GLU A 6 -0.32 -31.57 33.50
CA GLU A 6 0.91 -32.40 33.43
C GLU A 6 1.98 -31.75 32.46
N SER A 7 3.14 -32.30 32.02
CA SER A 7 3.72 -33.66 31.84
C SER A 7 3.15 -34.47 30.64
N CYS A 8 3.89 -35.33 29.90
CA CYS A 8 5.33 -35.50 29.63
C CYS A 8 5.46 -36.36 28.30
N ALA A 9 6.58 -36.79 27.69
CA ALA A 9 8.04 -36.72 27.89
C ALA A 9 8.79 -37.10 26.56
N VAL A 10 10.14 -36.99 26.51
CA VAL A 10 11.10 -37.96 25.86
C VAL A 10 11.12 -38.06 24.29
N LEU A 11 12.22 -38.25 23.54
CA LEU A 11 13.69 -38.53 23.68
C LEU A 11 14.40 -37.89 22.44
N GLY A 12 15.68 -37.48 22.37
CA GLY A 12 16.79 -37.36 23.34
C GLY A 12 18.16 -37.08 22.67
N SER A 13 19.25 -37.05 23.46
CA SER A 13 20.70 -36.98 23.10
C SER A 13 21.19 -35.75 22.27
N ARG A 14 22.04 -34.80 22.75
CA ARG A 14 23.38 -34.86 23.44
C ARG A 14 24.46 -35.42 22.48
N GLN A 15 25.65 -34.83 22.23
CA GLN A 15 26.57 -33.92 22.97
C GLN A 15 26.96 -32.69 22.06
N GLN A 16 27.86 -31.72 22.35
CA GLN A 16 29.03 -31.60 23.25
C GLN A 16 29.40 -30.11 23.48
N ALA A 17 30.09 -29.75 24.58
CA ALA A 17 30.59 -28.38 24.88
C ALA A 17 32.14 -28.35 24.93
N PRO A 18 32.83 -27.18 24.84
CA PRO A 18 33.09 -26.37 26.05
C PRO A 18 33.27 -24.83 25.83
N GLY A 19 33.32 -24.04 26.93
CA GLY A 19 33.79 -22.64 26.92
C GLY A 19 33.12 -21.74 27.99
N PRO A 20 33.85 -21.05 28.90
CA PRO A 20 33.26 -20.35 30.04
C PRO A 20 33.13 -18.83 29.92
N LEU A 21 32.30 -18.30 30.83
CA LEU A 21 32.02 -16.89 31.12
C LEU A 21 33.25 -16.07 31.55
N TRP A 22 33.46 -14.89 30.95
CA TRP A 22 34.08 -13.74 31.63
C TRP A 22 33.60 -12.40 31.03
N CYS A 23 33.93 -11.28 31.66
CA CYS A 23 33.24 -9.99 31.51
C CYS A 23 34.13 -8.87 30.96
N SER A 24 33.45 -7.76 30.61
CA SER A 24 33.91 -6.37 30.71
C SER A 24 34.58 -5.67 29.52
N ASP A 25 34.41 -4.35 29.57
CA ASP A 25 35.11 -3.22 28.92
C ASP A 25 35.16 -3.11 27.38
N ALA A 26 34.49 -2.06 26.90
CA ALA A 26 34.91 -1.32 25.70
C ALA A 26 35.96 -0.27 26.08
N PRO A 27 36.83 0.13 25.15
CA PRO A 27 36.57 1.43 24.51
C PRO A 27 36.80 1.47 22.99
N LEU A 28 36.37 2.60 22.41
CA LEU A 28 36.51 3.05 21.01
C LEU A 28 38.01 3.35 20.65
N PRO A 29 38.42 3.58 19.37
CA PRO A 29 37.60 3.93 18.19
C PRO A 29 38.02 3.34 16.80
N LEU A 30 37.21 3.69 15.78
CA LEU A 30 37.51 3.82 14.34
C LEU A 30 38.87 3.32 13.77
N THR A 31 38.83 2.42 12.78
CA THR A 31 39.15 2.78 11.36
C THR A 31 38.85 1.71 10.29
N LYS A 32 38.05 2.11 9.29
CA LYS A 32 38.22 1.87 7.83
C LYS A 32 38.80 0.52 7.32
N ILE A 33 37.95 -0.36 6.81
CA ILE A 33 38.27 -1.35 5.75
C ILE A 33 37.28 -1.15 4.58
N PRO A 34 37.72 -1.10 3.30
CA PRO A 34 36.85 -0.74 2.17
C PRO A 34 36.39 -1.94 1.31
N GLY A 35 35.19 -1.80 0.71
CA GLY A 35 34.74 -2.59 -0.45
C GLY A 35 34.05 -3.93 -0.13
N GLY A 36 32.80 -4.11 -0.58
CA GLY A 36 32.04 -5.33 -0.29
C GLY A 36 30.79 -5.63 -1.12
N ARG A 37 30.45 -4.79 -2.12
CA ARG A 37 29.44 -5.05 -3.19
C ARG A 37 28.20 -5.87 -2.79
N GLY A 38 27.37 -5.31 -1.92
CA GLY A 38 26.02 -5.80 -1.60
C GLY A 38 24.96 -4.74 -1.85
N THR A 39 24.82 -4.26 -3.10
CA THR A 39 23.76 -3.29 -3.44
C THR A 39 22.41 -4.01 -3.55
N GLY A 40 21.82 -4.35 -2.41
CA GLY A 40 20.37 -4.41 -2.32
C GLY A 40 19.84 -3.05 -2.76
N ARG A 41 19.32 -2.98 -3.99
CA ARG A 41 18.66 -1.78 -4.51
C ARG A 41 17.23 -1.80 -4.01
N ASP A 42 17.06 -1.63 -2.71
CA ASP A 42 15.87 -0.96 -2.22
C ASP A 42 15.75 0.35 -3.00
N LEU A 43 14.67 0.49 -3.78
CA LEU A 43 14.44 1.74 -4.48
C LEU A 43 14.33 2.85 -3.43
N PRO A 44 14.84 4.06 -3.71
CA PRO A 44 14.69 5.17 -2.78
C PRO A 44 13.20 5.55 -2.72
N HIS A 45 12.50 4.98 -1.72
CA HIS A 45 11.13 5.32 -1.37
C HIS A 45 11.15 6.74 -0.77
N SER A 46 11.04 7.76 -1.62
CA SER A 46 11.00 9.14 -1.17
C SER A 46 9.65 9.41 -0.49
N VAL A 47 9.67 9.73 0.80
CA VAL A 47 8.47 10.18 1.51
C VAL A 47 8.05 11.52 0.91
N LEU A 48 6.91 11.56 0.23
CA LEU A 48 6.35 12.80 -0.32
C LEU A 48 5.61 13.58 0.77
N HIS A 49 4.90 12.87 1.63
CA HIS A 49 4.07 13.46 2.67
C HIS A 49 3.99 12.54 3.89
N LYS A 50 3.97 13.14 5.08
CA LYS A 50 3.71 12.44 6.32
C LYS A 50 3.04 13.37 7.33
N ASP A 51 1.81 13.01 7.67
CA ASP A 51 0.93 13.63 8.65
C ASP A 51 0.80 12.72 9.90
N GLU A 52 0.01 13.12 10.89
CA GLU A 52 -0.39 12.27 12.04
C GLU A 52 -1.00 10.93 11.63
N LYS A 53 -1.74 10.89 10.50
CA LYS A 53 -2.49 9.70 10.08
C LYS A 53 -2.23 9.21 8.67
N LEU A 54 -1.66 10.01 7.78
CA LEU A 54 -1.37 9.62 6.40
C LEU A 54 0.13 9.68 6.12
N THR A 55 0.70 8.59 5.61
CA THR A 55 2.05 8.58 5.02
C THR A 55 1.93 8.26 3.54
N VAL A 56 2.52 9.09 2.67
CA VAL A 56 2.60 8.86 1.23
C VAL A 56 4.07 8.76 0.85
N THR A 57 4.48 7.61 0.31
CA THR A 57 5.82 7.40 -0.25
C THR A 57 5.74 7.20 -1.74
N GLN A 58 6.75 7.68 -2.47
CA GLN A 58 6.90 7.47 -3.90
C GLN A 58 8.04 6.47 -4.15
N THR A 59 7.73 5.42 -4.89
CA THR A 59 8.74 4.52 -5.45
C THR A 59 9.24 5.10 -6.77
N GLY A 60 10.54 5.37 -6.84
CA GLY A 60 11.15 6.11 -7.95
C GLY A 60 10.92 5.47 -9.32
N SER A 61 10.56 6.29 -10.31
CA SER A 61 10.41 5.87 -11.71
C SER A 61 11.68 5.20 -12.20
N VAL A 62 11.55 3.94 -12.63
CA VAL A 62 12.62 3.18 -13.28
C VAL A 62 12.30 3.04 -14.77
N ASN A 63 13.26 3.42 -15.62
CA ASN A 63 13.24 3.20 -17.06
C ASN A 63 12.02 3.79 -17.82
N GLY A 64 11.42 4.87 -17.31
CA GLY A 64 10.28 5.56 -17.94
C GLY A 64 8.89 5.04 -17.56
N ALA A 65 8.78 4.11 -16.59
CA ALA A 65 7.49 3.79 -15.98
C ALA A 65 6.97 4.99 -15.16
N PRO A 66 5.65 5.25 -15.11
CA PRO A 66 5.09 6.29 -14.26
C PRO A 66 5.38 6.04 -12.77
N PRO A 67 5.46 7.09 -11.93
CA PRO A 67 5.75 6.94 -10.51
C PRO A 67 4.63 6.22 -9.76
N VAL A 68 5.01 5.26 -8.92
CA VAL A 68 4.10 4.56 -8.01
C VAL A 68 4.09 5.29 -6.67
N LEU A 69 2.90 5.65 -6.18
CA LEU A 69 2.67 6.25 -4.87
C LEU A 69 2.00 5.23 -3.96
N HIS A 70 2.59 4.97 -2.81
CA HIS A 70 2.07 4.09 -1.76
C HIS A 70 1.46 4.94 -0.65
N PHE A 71 0.14 4.86 -0.49
CA PHE A 71 -0.62 5.58 0.52
C PHE A 71 -0.89 4.66 1.71
N GLN A 72 -0.33 4.98 2.88
CA GLN A 72 -0.55 4.27 4.13
C GLN A 72 -1.33 5.15 5.12
N TYR A 73 -2.62 4.84 5.31
CA TYR A 73 -3.49 5.52 6.27
C TYR A 73 -3.63 4.74 7.58
N GLN A 74 -3.37 5.39 8.72
CA GLN A 74 -3.46 4.78 10.03
C GLN A 74 -4.90 4.78 10.59
N LEU A 75 -5.44 3.58 10.75
CA LEU A 75 -6.78 3.32 11.30
C LEU A 75 -6.76 3.18 12.82
N SER A 76 -5.71 2.58 13.36
CA SER A 76 -5.40 2.51 14.80
C SER A 76 -3.91 2.25 15.00
N GLU A 77 -3.43 2.17 16.24
CA GLU A 77 -2.03 1.85 16.59
C GLU A 77 -1.46 0.60 15.89
N ARG A 78 -2.31 -0.33 15.46
CA ARG A 78 -1.91 -1.61 14.84
C ARG A 78 -2.66 -1.94 13.55
N ARG A 79 -3.42 -1.01 12.97
CA ARG A 79 -4.13 -1.21 11.70
C ARG A 79 -3.87 -0.05 10.75
N PHE A 80 -3.55 -0.38 9.51
CA PHE A 80 -3.35 0.54 8.42
C PHE A 80 -4.19 0.10 7.23
N SER A 81 -4.67 1.06 6.43
CA SER A 81 -5.12 0.80 5.06
C SER A 81 -3.99 1.20 4.12
N CYS A 82 -3.61 0.32 3.21
CA CYS A 82 -2.61 0.60 2.19
C CYS A 82 -3.28 0.63 0.81
N TRP A 83 -2.92 1.62 -0.01
CA TRP A 83 -3.34 1.73 -1.41
C TRP A 83 -2.13 2.01 -2.28
N ASP A 84 -1.93 1.16 -3.28
CA ASP A 84 -0.88 1.33 -4.29
C ASP A 84 -1.50 2.02 -5.51
N THR A 85 -0.89 3.12 -5.92
CA THR A 85 -1.44 4.01 -6.95
C THR A 85 -0.37 4.44 -7.94
N VAL A 86 -0.77 4.82 -9.15
CA VAL A 86 0.10 5.34 -10.20
C VAL A 86 -0.39 6.73 -10.56
N LEU A 87 0.52 7.71 -10.57
CA LEU A 87 0.22 9.06 -11.05
C LEU A 87 0.68 9.19 -12.51
N SER A 88 -0.22 9.54 -13.41
CA SER A 88 0.10 9.92 -14.79
C SER A 88 -0.73 11.14 -15.17
N ASP A 89 -0.04 12.22 -15.54
CA ASP A 89 -0.67 13.47 -15.94
C ASP A 89 -1.64 13.95 -14.82
N ASP A 90 -2.80 14.50 -15.16
CA ASP A 90 -3.81 14.96 -14.18
C ASP A 90 -4.73 13.82 -13.67
N ALA A 91 -4.22 12.57 -13.63
CA ALA A 91 -4.99 11.37 -13.26
C ALA A 91 -4.24 10.41 -12.32
N LEU A 92 -4.93 9.97 -11.26
CA LEU A 92 -4.43 8.99 -10.29
C LEU A 92 -5.12 7.63 -10.49
N TYR A 93 -4.36 6.54 -10.66
CA TYR A 93 -4.88 5.21 -10.96
C TYR A 93 -4.61 4.25 -9.79
N LEU A 94 -5.65 3.64 -9.21
CA LEU A 94 -5.58 2.74 -8.06
C LEU A 94 -5.99 1.32 -8.42
N GLU A 95 -5.22 0.32 -7.98
CA GLU A 95 -5.67 -1.06 -7.99
C GLU A 95 -6.60 -1.33 -6.79
N ILE A 96 -7.73 -2.00 -7.02
CA ILE A 96 -8.56 -2.53 -5.92
C ILE A 96 -8.01 -3.90 -5.49
N PRO A 97 -7.42 -4.03 -4.29
CA PRO A 97 -6.72 -5.25 -3.88
C PRO A 97 -7.64 -6.47 -3.85
N THR A 98 -7.09 -7.65 -4.12
CA THR A 98 -7.84 -8.91 -4.18
C THR A 98 -8.27 -9.37 -2.79
N GLY A 99 -9.58 -9.50 -2.58
CA GLY A 99 -10.20 -9.78 -1.28
C GLY A 99 -11.19 -8.68 -0.88
N ALA A 100 -11.90 -8.91 0.22
CA ALA A 100 -12.89 -7.97 0.72
C ALA A 100 -12.23 -6.64 1.18
N LEU A 101 -12.85 -5.51 0.81
CA LEU A 101 -12.46 -4.20 1.33
C LEU A 101 -12.54 -4.20 2.86
N HIS A 102 -11.40 -4.13 3.52
CA HIS A 102 -11.30 -4.23 4.98
C HIS A 102 -11.98 -3.05 5.68
N ASN A 103 -12.60 -3.27 6.84
CA ASN A 103 -13.33 -2.24 7.57
C ASN A 103 -12.37 -1.12 8.06
N GLY A 104 -12.37 0.02 7.36
CA GLY A 104 -11.34 1.07 7.44
C GLY A 104 -10.77 1.52 6.07
N SER A 105 -11.01 0.75 5.01
CA SER A 105 -10.59 1.08 3.64
C SER A 105 -11.27 2.34 3.10
N ARG A 106 -12.53 2.58 3.46
CA ARG A 106 -13.29 3.78 3.11
C ARG A 106 -12.63 5.04 3.66
N GLU A 107 -12.30 5.05 4.94
CA GLU A 107 -11.68 6.20 5.62
C GLU A 107 -10.28 6.49 5.07
N GLY A 108 -9.53 5.44 4.70
CA GLY A 108 -8.26 5.57 3.99
C GLY A 108 -8.42 6.11 2.57
N LEU A 109 -9.46 5.69 1.84
CA LEU A 109 -9.77 6.21 0.51
C LEU A 109 -10.21 7.68 0.57
N THR A 110 -11.04 8.08 1.52
CA THR A 110 -11.44 9.48 1.69
C THR A 110 -10.23 10.39 1.93
N ARG A 111 -9.31 10.01 2.84
CA ARG A 111 -8.04 10.76 3.03
C ARG A 111 -7.10 10.71 1.81
N LEU A 112 -7.19 9.68 0.98
CA LEU A 112 -6.45 9.59 -0.28
C LEU A 112 -7.02 10.56 -1.34
N LEU A 113 -8.35 10.65 -1.45
CA LEU A 113 -9.02 11.60 -2.35
C LEU A 113 -8.73 13.05 -1.96
N GLU A 114 -8.83 13.39 -0.67
CA GLU A 114 -8.46 14.71 -0.16
C GLU A 114 -7.00 15.07 -0.49
N PHE A 115 -6.06 14.13 -0.30
CA PHE A 115 -4.66 14.35 -0.68
C PHE A 115 -4.47 14.49 -2.21
N ALA A 116 -5.22 13.72 -3.00
CA ALA A 116 -5.17 13.79 -4.45
C ALA A 116 -5.72 15.13 -4.98
N GLU A 117 -6.72 15.71 -4.34
CA GLU A 117 -7.24 17.05 -4.64
C GLU A 117 -6.29 18.16 -4.17
N GLU A 118 -5.93 18.20 -2.88
CA GLU A 118 -5.16 19.31 -2.31
C GLU A 118 -3.69 19.34 -2.77
N GLN A 119 -3.04 18.17 -2.79
CA GLN A 119 -1.58 18.05 -2.88
C GLN A 119 -1.12 17.59 -4.27
N LEU A 120 -1.82 16.63 -4.90
CA LEU A 120 -1.51 16.19 -6.27
C LEU A 120 -2.22 17.01 -7.35
N LYS A 121 -3.39 17.60 -7.03
CA LYS A 121 -4.21 18.41 -7.92
C LYS A 121 -4.64 17.70 -9.21
N VAL A 122 -4.91 16.41 -9.12
CA VAL A 122 -5.47 15.62 -10.23
C VAL A 122 -6.95 15.97 -10.43
N SER A 123 -7.41 16.05 -11.68
CA SER A 123 -8.85 16.17 -11.97
C SER A 123 -9.58 14.83 -11.86
N TYR A 124 -8.87 13.71 -12.06
CA TYR A 124 -9.49 12.37 -12.12
C TYR A 124 -8.81 11.33 -11.22
N VAL A 125 -9.63 10.49 -10.61
CA VAL A 125 -9.19 9.32 -9.84
C VAL A 125 -9.84 8.06 -10.41
N PHE A 126 -9.03 7.21 -11.04
CA PHE A 126 -9.46 5.94 -11.63
C PHE A 126 -9.20 4.77 -10.66
N LEU A 127 -10.21 3.95 -10.45
CA LEU A 127 -10.10 2.65 -9.78
C LEU A 127 -10.13 1.54 -10.83
N TRP A 128 -9.40 0.44 -10.62
CA TRP A 128 -9.49 -0.72 -11.50
C TRP A 128 -9.47 -2.07 -10.77
N LEU A 129 -10.16 -3.05 -11.35
CA LEU A 129 -10.21 -4.43 -10.87
C LEU A 129 -10.42 -5.42 -12.01
N GLN A 130 -10.04 -6.69 -11.80
CA GLN A 130 -10.35 -7.77 -12.74
C GLN A 130 -11.85 -8.05 -12.81
N LYS A 131 -12.41 -8.21 -14.02
CA LYS A 131 -13.84 -8.51 -14.22
C LYS A 131 -14.28 -9.88 -13.70
N ASN A 132 -13.35 -10.81 -13.51
CA ASN A 132 -13.64 -12.19 -13.10
C ASN A 132 -13.77 -12.37 -11.57
N ARG A 133 -13.71 -11.29 -10.78
CA ARG A 133 -13.91 -11.33 -9.33
C ARG A 133 -15.38 -11.54 -8.95
N ASP A 134 -15.65 -12.46 -8.02
CA ASP A 134 -17.00 -12.71 -7.49
C ASP A 134 -17.56 -11.49 -6.72
N ASP A 135 -16.70 -10.76 -6.01
CA ASP A 135 -17.07 -9.57 -5.23
C ASP A 135 -17.23 -8.29 -6.09
N ARG A 136 -17.03 -8.36 -7.41
CA ARG A 136 -17.12 -7.23 -8.37
C ARG A 136 -18.39 -6.40 -8.20
N LEU A 137 -19.56 -7.05 -8.06
CA LEU A 137 -20.84 -6.34 -7.91
C LEU A 137 -21.01 -5.63 -6.56
N SER A 138 -20.32 -6.12 -5.51
CA SER A 138 -20.27 -5.45 -4.21
C SER A 138 -19.35 -4.24 -4.27
N ILE A 139 -18.15 -4.43 -4.83
CA ILE A 139 -17.15 -3.38 -5.10
C ILE A 139 -17.78 -2.22 -5.89
N MET A 140 -18.37 -2.51 -7.05
CA MET A 140 -19.00 -1.50 -7.90
C MET A 140 -20.07 -0.69 -7.15
N LYS A 141 -20.91 -1.34 -6.33
CA LYS A 141 -21.91 -0.65 -5.51
C LYS A 141 -21.26 0.22 -4.44
N THR A 142 -20.28 -0.29 -3.71
CA THR A 142 -19.55 0.46 -2.68
C THR A 142 -18.94 1.74 -3.23
N PHE A 143 -18.21 1.66 -4.34
CA PHE A 143 -17.58 2.84 -4.93
C PHE A 143 -18.60 3.77 -5.63
N HIS A 144 -19.68 3.25 -6.21
CA HIS A 144 -20.78 4.07 -6.72
C HIS A 144 -21.46 4.90 -5.62
N TYR A 145 -21.68 4.35 -4.43
CA TYR A 145 -22.14 5.11 -3.25
C TYR A 145 -21.11 6.13 -2.72
N MET A 146 -19.88 6.14 -3.24
CA MET A 146 -18.87 7.17 -2.98
C MET A 146 -18.72 8.16 -4.14
N GLY A 147 -19.57 8.09 -5.17
CA GLY A 147 -19.55 8.97 -6.34
C GLY A 147 -18.70 8.48 -7.51
N PHE A 148 -18.19 7.25 -7.50
CA PHE A 148 -17.45 6.70 -8.65
C PHE A 148 -18.40 6.15 -9.72
N GLU A 149 -18.15 6.51 -10.97
CA GLU A 149 -18.91 6.04 -12.13
C GLU A 149 -18.19 4.92 -12.89
N VAL A 150 -18.92 4.07 -13.63
CA VAL A 150 -18.30 2.99 -14.41
C VAL A 150 -17.82 3.54 -15.75
N VAL A 151 -16.51 3.41 -16.04
CA VAL A 151 -15.92 3.97 -17.25
C VAL A 151 -16.41 3.21 -18.49
N LYS A 152 -16.95 3.96 -19.47
CA LYS A 152 -17.38 3.43 -20.77
C LYS A 152 -16.16 2.88 -21.55
N PRO A 153 -16.23 1.70 -22.18
CA PRO A 153 -15.11 1.14 -22.92
C PRO A 153 -14.73 2.05 -24.10
N GLY A 154 -13.42 2.32 -24.25
CA GLY A 154 -12.90 3.27 -25.24
C GLY A 154 -12.62 4.68 -24.70
N HIS A 155 -12.79 4.92 -23.39
CA HIS A 155 -12.39 6.18 -22.75
C HIS A 155 -10.88 6.46 -22.92
N PRO A 156 -10.46 7.68 -23.34
CA PRO A 156 -9.08 7.93 -23.78
C PRO A 156 -8.03 7.79 -22.67
N LEU A 157 -8.38 8.07 -21.41
CA LEU A 157 -7.47 7.93 -20.25
C LEU A 157 -7.39 6.48 -19.72
N VAL A 158 -8.14 5.53 -20.27
CA VAL A 158 -8.19 4.15 -19.76
C VAL A 158 -7.62 3.18 -20.81
N PRO A 159 -6.63 2.35 -20.46
CA PRO A 159 -6.04 1.39 -21.41
C PRO A 159 -7.08 0.35 -21.83
N ALA A 160 -7.04 -0.06 -23.10
CA ALA A 160 -7.97 -1.00 -23.72
C ALA A 160 -7.80 -2.45 -23.22
N ARG A 161 -8.09 -2.68 -21.94
CA ARG A 161 -7.99 -3.96 -21.22
C ARG A 161 -9.39 -4.55 -21.01
N PRO A 162 -9.87 -5.43 -21.92
CA PRO A 162 -11.22 -5.98 -21.82
C PRO A 162 -11.41 -6.90 -20.62
N ASP A 163 -10.32 -7.37 -20.01
CA ASP A 163 -10.23 -8.15 -18.77
C ASP A 163 -10.43 -7.33 -17.48
N LEU A 164 -10.20 -6.01 -17.54
CA LEU A 164 -10.32 -5.10 -16.40
C LEU A 164 -11.62 -4.29 -16.47
N LEU A 165 -12.18 -3.96 -15.31
CA LEU A 165 -13.24 -2.97 -15.13
C LEU A 165 -12.63 -1.74 -14.47
N PHE A 166 -12.96 -0.58 -15.00
CA PHE A 166 -12.50 0.71 -14.50
C PHE A 166 -13.70 1.51 -13.98
N MET A 167 -13.47 2.26 -12.90
CA MET A 167 -14.38 3.28 -12.39
C MET A 167 -13.63 4.61 -12.26
N VAL A 168 -14.31 5.74 -12.36
CA VAL A 168 -13.72 7.08 -12.29
C VAL A 168 -14.47 7.96 -11.28
N TYR A 169 -13.72 8.79 -10.57
CA TYR A 169 -14.22 9.91 -9.77
C TYR A 169 -13.61 11.20 -10.34
N SER A 170 -14.46 12.20 -10.56
CA SER A 170 -14.04 13.54 -10.99
C SER A 170 -13.94 14.43 -9.76
N MET A 171 -12.79 15.07 -9.54
CA MET A 171 -12.66 16.08 -8.48
C MET A 171 -13.46 17.34 -8.84
N ASP A 172 -13.44 17.72 -10.12
CA ASP A 172 -14.33 18.73 -10.69
C ASP A 172 -15.78 18.19 -10.69
N SER A 173 -16.63 18.79 -9.86
CA SER A 173 -18.02 18.38 -9.63
C SER A 173 -18.98 18.86 -10.73
N SER A 174 -18.74 18.42 -11.97
CA SER A 174 -19.57 18.75 -13.14
C SER A 174 -19.65 17.59 -14.15
N SER A 175 -20.54 16.63 -13.89
CA SER A 175 -20.91 15.58 -14.85
C SER A 175 -22.35 15.05 -14.65
N SER A 176 -23.27 15.93 -14.22
CA SER A 176 -24.72 15.63 -14.24
C SER A 176 -25.28 15.81 -15.65
N ASP A 177 -24.91 14.90 -16.56
CA ASP A 177 -25.63 14.68 -17.82
C ASP A 177 -26.95 13.95 -17.51
N GLU A 178 -27.97 14.70 -17.10
CA GLU A 178 -29.34 14.19 -16.97
C GLU A 178 -30.10 14.37 -18.31
N GLU A 179 -30.36 13.27 -19.01
CA GLU A 179 -31.26 13.15 -20.18
C GLU A 179 -32.11 11.87 -20.10
#